data_AF-A0A1V9G8L2-F1
#
_entry.id   AF-A0A1V9G8L2-F1
#
_cell.length_a   1.000
_cell.length_b   1.000
_cell.length_c   1.000
_cell.angle_alpha   90.00
_cell.angle_beta   90.00
_cell.angle_gamma   90.00
#
_symmetry.space_group_name_H-M   'P 1'
#
loop_
_entity.id
_entity.type
_entity.pdbx_description
1 polymer ?
#
loop_
_entity_poly.entity_id
_entity_poly.type
_entity_poly.pdbx_seq_one_letter_code
_entity_poly.pdbx_strand_id
1 'polypeptide(L)'
;MRQQHSSISKSNPVSAKEIAPESFKMILADSVEVMEYYYRGKIQELEQSLAQLNILENAREIASLCKEIVRIKEVLQRVIIKKAARCSINISIK
;
A
#
# COMPACT_ATOMS: atom_id res chain seq x y z
N MET A 1 -59.05 -16.24 22.70
CA MET A 1 -58.17 -15.13 23.12
C MET A 1 -56.72 -15.58 23.04
N ARG A 2 -55.89 -14.76 22.38
CA ARG A 2 -54.41 -14.74 22.30
C ARG A 2 -53.67 -15.72 21.36
N GLN A 3 -53.14 -15.07 20.31
CA GLN A 3 -52.09 -15.48 19.37
C GLN A 3 -50.73 -15.70 20.06
N GLN A 4 -49.88 -16.55 19.49
CA GLN A 4 -48.43 -16.39 19.57
C GLN A 4 -47.79 -16.73 18.21
N HIS A 5 -47.24 -15.71 17.55
CA HIS A 5 -46.28 -15.83 16.46
C HIS A 5 -44.87 -15.90 17.07
N SER A 6 -44.10 -16.94 16.76
CA SER A 6 -42.65 -16.94 16.95
C SER A 6 -42.00 -16.96 15.58
N SER A 7 -41.82 -15.76 15.02
CA SER A 7 -41.07 -15.55 13.80
C SER A 7 -39.59 -15.58 14.17
N ILE A 8 -38.90 -16.65 13.78
CA ILE A 8 -37.44 -16.75 13.79
C ILE A 8 -36.87 -15.53 13.06
N SER A 9 -36.26 -14.62 13.82
CA SER A 9 -35.43 -13.55 13.28
C SER A 9 -34.18 -14.19 12.71
N LYS A 10 -34.17 -14.40 11.38
CA LYS A 10 -32.95 -14.70 10.63
C LYS A 10 -31.96 -13.57 10.90
N SER A 11 -30.89 -13.88 11.62
CA SER A 11 -29.72 -13.03 11.70
C SER A 11 -29.21 -12.81 10.27
N ASN A 12 -29.28 -11.56 9.81
CA ASN A 12 -28.55 -11.16 8.62
C ASN A 12 -27.07 -11.45 8.86
N PRO A 13 -26.38 -12.24 8.03
CA PRO A 13 -24.93 -12.18 8.03
C PRO A 13 -24.58 -10.77 7.54
N VAL A 14 -24.08 -9.96 8.46
CA VAL A 14 -23.37 -8.72 8.14
C VAL A 14 -22.25 -9.16 7.20
N SER A 15 -22.46 -8.92 5.91
CA SER A 15 -21.43 -9.08 4.90
C SER A 15 -20.31 -8.15 5.31
N ALA A 16 -19.30 -8.72 5.96
CA ALA A 16 -17.99 -8.12 6.11
C ALA A 16 -17.46 -7.99 4.69
N LYS A 17 -17.90 -6.93 4.02
CA LYS A 17 -17.31 -6.46 2.79
C LYS A 17 -15.92 -6.04 3.22
N GLU A 18 -15.01 -7.00 3.07
CA GLU A 18 -13.59 -6.89 3.27
C GLU A 18 -13.17 -5.51 2.80
N ILE A 19 -12.80 -4.66 3.76
CA ILE A 19 -11.87 -3.58 3.51
C ILE A 19 -10.51 -4.28 3.38
N ALA A 20 -10.40 -5.14 2.36
CA ALA A 20 -9.09 -5.58 1.90
C ALA A 20 -8.42 -4.28 1.42
N PRO A 21 -7.25 -3.92 1.95
CA PRO A 21 -6.50 -2.82 1.37
C PRO A 21 -6.31 -3.19 -0.09
N GLU A 22 -6.87 -2.38 -0.99
CA GLU A 22 -6.76 -2.53 -2.44
C GLU A 22 -5.27 -2.76 -2.75
N SER A 23 -4.91 -4.01 -3.04
CA SER A 23 -3.52 -4.40 -3.25
C SER A 23 -2.95 -3.51 -4.35
N PHE A 24 -1.78 -2.93 -4.13
CA PHE A 24 -1.24 -1.93 -5.02
C PHE A 24 -0.97 -2.58 -6.38
N LYS A 25 -1.68 -2.09 -7.41
CA LYS A 25 -1.57 -2.62 -8.77
C LYS A 25 -0.28 -2.13 -9.40
N MET A 26 0.58 -3.05 -9.84
CA MET A 26 1.79 -2.72 -10.60
C MET A 26 1.40 -2.02 -11.91
N ILE A 27 1.91 -0.79 -12.09
CA ILE A 27 1.74 0.01 -13.31
C ILE A 27 3.09 0.10 -14.00
N LEU A 28 3.19 -0.39 -15.23
CA LEU A 28 4.34 -0.21 -16.11
C LEU A 28 4.13 1.09 -16.91
N ALA A 29 4.85 2.15 -16.54
CA ALA A 29 4.85 3.40 -17.30
C ALA A 29 6.18 4.17 -17.12
N ASP A 30 6.56 4.96 -18.12
CA ASP A 30 7.86 5.65 -18.17
C ASP A 30 7.85 7.06 -17.55
N SER A 31 6.72 7.53 -17.04
CA SER A 31 6.65 8.86 -16.42
C SER A 31 7.22 8.85 -15.00
N VAL A 32 7.90 9.94 -14.64
CA VAL A 32 8.55 10.06 -13.32
C VAL A 32 7.48 10.11 -12.21
N GLU A 33 6.31 10.65 -12.54
CA GLU A 33 5.13 10.72 -11.67
C GLU A 33 4.58 9.33 -11.33
N VAL A 34 4.46 8.44 -12.33
CA VAL A 34 3.99 7.07 -12.10
C VAL A 34 5.02 6.26 -11.35
N MET A 35 6.31 6.42 -11.66
CA MET A 35 7.39 5.77 -10.91
C MET A 35 7.41 6.21 -9.44
N GLU A 36 7.18 7.50 -9.16
CA GLU A 36 7.08 7.99 -7.78
C GLU A 36 5.88 7.36 -7.06
N TYR A 37 4.71 7.36 -7.68
CA TYR A 37 3.50 6.75 -7.14
C TYR A 37 3.71 5.26 -6.85
N TYR A 38 4.36 4.55 -7.78
CA TYR A 38 4.66 3.13 -7.65
C TYR A 38 5.53 2.82 -6.45
N TYR A 39 6.69 3.48 -6.31
CA TYR A 39 7.59 3.17 -5.20
C TYR A 39 7.02 3.59 -3.85
N ARG A 40 6.19 4.65 -3.79
CA ARG A 40 5.45 5.00 -2.57
C ARG A 40 4.47 3.90 -2.18
N GLY A 41 3.66 3.41 -3.13
CA GLY A 41 2.74 2.30 -2.90
C GLY A 41 3.47 1.04 -2.45
N LYS A 42 4.57 0.68 -3.12
CA LYS A 42 5.35 -0.50 -2.77
C LYS A 42 5.95 -0.44 -1.36
N ILE A 43 6.45 0.74 -0.94
CA ILE A 43 6.93 0.93 0.44
C ILE A 43 5.78 0.70 1.43
N GLN A 44 4.60 1.27 1.16
CA GLN A 44 3.45 1.13 2.03
C GLN A 44 3.00 -0.33 2.18
N GLU A 45 3.00 -1.11 1.10
CA GLU A 45 2.72 -2.55 1.17
C GLU A 45 3.73 -3.29 2.04
N LEU A 46 5.03 -3.03 1.85
CA LEU A 46 6.09 -3.68 2.62
C LEU A 46 6.02 -3.31 4.11
N GLU A 47 5.70 -2.05 4.42
CA GLU A 47 5.50 -1.57 5.79
C GLU A 47 4.26 -2.22 6.43
N GLN A 48 3.18 -2.43 5.67
CA GLN A 48 2.01 -3.19 6.13
C GLN A 48 2.33 -4.66 6.38
N SER A 49 3.08 -5.32 5.48
CA SER A 49 3.53 -6.70 5.69
C SER A 49 4.39 -6.79 6.95
N LEU A 50 5.32 -5.86 7.15
CA LEU A 50 6.19 -5.83 8.32
C LEU A 50 5.41 -5.66 9.63
N ALA A 51 4.34 -4.86 9.62
CA ALA A 51 3.46 -4.66 10.79
C ALA A 51 2.72 -5.93 11.23
N GLN A 52 2.60 -6.93 10.36
CA GLN A 52 1.92 -8.21 10.65
C GLN A 52 2.87 -9.30 11.15
N LEU A 53 4.19 -9.07 11.08
CA LEU A 53 5.19 -10.07 11.45
C LEU A 53 5.56 -10.02 12.93
N ASN A 54 5.62 -11.19 13.55
CA ASN A 54 6.17 -11.35 14.89
C ASN A 54 7.70 -11.32 14.86
N ILE A 55 8.33 -10.53 15.74
CA ILE A 55 9.78 -10.33 15.78
C ILE A 55 10.58 -11.58 16.19
N LEU A 56 10.04 -12.40 17.09
CA LEU A 56 10.74 -13.58 17.59
C LEU A 56 10.68 -14.73 16.57
N GLU A 57 9.60 -14.79 15.80
CA GLU A 57 9.36 -15.87 14.84
C GLU A 57 9.92 -15.54 13.45
N ASN A 58 9.87 -14.28 13.03
CA ASN A 58 10.09 -13.86 11.65
C ASN A 58 11.31 -12.95 11.47
N ALA A 59 12.29 -13.00 12.37
CA ALA A 59 13.44 -12.07 12.38
C ALA A 59 14.18 -11.97 11.02
N ARG A 60 14.34 -13.10 10.30
CA ARG A 60 15.00 -13.13 8.98
C ARG A 60 14.17 -12.45 7.90
N GLU A 61 12.86 -12.67 7.91
CA GLU A 61 11.93 -12.07 6.96
C GLU A 61 11.84 -10.56 7.20
N ILE A 62 11.69 -10.14 8.46
CA ILE A 62 11.72 -8.72 8.87
C ILE A 62 13.01 -8.05 8.36
N ALA A 63 14.17 -8.67 8.59
CA ALA A 63 15.44 -8.12 8.10
C ALA A 63 15.49 -8.02 6.57
N SER A 64 14.84 -8.95 5.86
CA SER A 64 14.77 -8.94 4.40
C SER A 64 13.86 -7.83 3.88
N LEU A 65 12.66 -7.68 4.46
CA LEU A 65 11.72 -6.60 4.14
C LEU A 65 12.32 -5.23 4.44
N CYS A 66 12.98 -5.06 5.59
CA CYS A 66 13.67 -3.80 5.92
C CYS A 66 14.73 -3.44 4.87
N LYS A 67 15.56 -4.41 4.45
CA LYS A 67 16.56 -4.19 3.40
C LYS A 67 15.92 -3.79 2.08
N GLU A 68 14.79 -4.41 1.73
CA GLU A 68 14.05 -4.07 0.51
C GLU A 68 13.46 -2.66 0.57
N ILE A 69 12.83 -2.29 1.69
CA ILE A 69 12.30 -0.94 1.93
C ILE A 69 13.41 0.11 1.75
N VAL A 70 14.60 -0.12 2.32
CA VAL A 70 15.74 0.80 2.18
C VAL A 70 16.13 0.96 0.70
N ARG A 71 16.30 -0.15 -0.04
CA ARG A 71 16.64 -0.08 -1.48
C ARG A 71 15.59 0.68 -2.27
N ILE A 72 14.30 0.46 -2.01
CA ILE A 72 13.22 1.15 -2.71
C ILE A 72 13.21 2.64 -2.35
N LYS A 73 13.45 3.00 -1.08
CA LYS A 73 13.57 4.41 -0.65
C LYS A 73 14.72 5.13 -1.37
N GLU A 74 15.85 4.47 -1.58
CA GLU A 74 16.97 5.02 -2.37
C GLU A 74 16.59 5.25 -3.84
N VAL A 75 15.85 4.33 -4.46
CA VAL A 75 15.38 4.50 -5.84
C VAL A 75 14.36 5.65 -5.92
N LEU A 76 13.40 5.70 -5.00
CA LEU A 76 12.41 6.77 -4.90
C LEU A 76 13.07 8.13 -4.75
N GLN A 77 14.14 8.24 -3.94
CA GLN A 77 14.90 9.48 -3.81
C GLN A 77 15.47 9.96 -5.16
N ARG A 78 16.02 9.05 -5.97
CA ARG A 78 16.52 9.38 -7.33
C ARG A 78 15.40 9.83 -8.25
N VAL A 79 14.23 9.20 -8.16
CA VAL A 79 13.02 9.59 -8.92
C VAL A 79 12.58 11.01 -8.54
N ILE A 80 12.53 11.33 -7.24
CA ILE A 80 12.16 12.67 -6.74
C ILE A 80 13.16 13.73 -7.21
N ILE A 81 14.47 13.46 -7.13
CA ILE A 81 15.51 14.38 -7.63
C ILE A 81 15.34 14.62 -9.13
N LYS A 82 15.13 13.55 -9.93
CA LYS A 82 14.90 13.66 -11.37
C LYS A 82 13.64 14.48 -11.69
N LYS A 83 12.57 14.32 -10.90
CA LYS A 83 11.34 15.10 -11.01
C LYS A 83 11.58 16.58 -10.75
N ALA A 84 12.29 16.90 -9.66
CA ALA A 84 12.64 18.27 -9.31
C ALA A 84 13.45 18.95 -10.41
N ALA A 85 14.48 18.26 -10.94
CA ALA A 85 15.31 18.78 -12.03
C ALA A 85 14.49 19.10 -13.30
N ARG A 86 13.54 18.24 -13.68
CA ARG A 86 12.63 18.50 -14.82
C ARG A 86 11.71 19.70 -14.56
N CYS A 87 11.25 19.88 -13.33
CA CYS A 87 10.39 20.99 -12.96
C CYS A 87 11.14 22.34 -13.05
N SER A 88 12.39 22.38 -12.59
CA SER A 88 13.25 23.59 -12.66
C SER A 88 13.52 24.04 -14.10
N ILE A 89 13.69 23.10 -15.04
CA ILE A 89 13.90 23.41 -16.47
C ILE A 89 12.64 24.05 -17.07
N ASN A 90 11.45 23.53 -16.75
CA ASN A 90 10.19 24.04 -17.29
C ASN A 90 9.82 25.44 -16.77
N ILE A 91 10.31 25.83 -15.59
CA ILE A 91 10.08 27.18 -15.02
C ILE A 91 10.99 28.22 -15.70
N SER A 92 12.18 27.83 -16.15
CA SER A 92 13.16 28.77 -16.73
C SER A 92 12.90 29.10 -18.21
N ILE A 93 11.95 28.45 -18.86
CA ILE A 93 11.62 28.62 -20.29
C ILE A 93 10.33 29.45 -20.49
N LYS A 94 9.71 29.93 -19.42
CA LYS A 94 8.55 30.84 -19.45
C LYS A 94 8.96 32.26 -19.10
#